data_AF-A0A7X9G0R2-F1
#
_entry.id   AF-A0A7X9G0R2-F1
#
_cell.length_a   1.000
_cell.length_b   1.000
_cell.length_c   1.000
_cell.angle_alpha   90.00
_cell.angle_beta   90.00
_cell.angle_gamma   90.00
#
_symmetry.space_group_name_H-M   'P 1'
#
loop_
_entity.id
_entity.type
_entity.pdbx_description
1 polymer ?
#
loop_
_entity_poly.entity_id
_entity_poly.type
_entity_poly.pdbx_seq_one_letter_code
_entity_poly.pdbx_strand_id
1 'polypeptide(L)'
;MLERLDYAKKERSREAWEKLLETAGLRPDPPYTAVYGIYKDGQLVATGARDGARIKCIAIRDDYRGGAVFHELLSGMITEALDDGVERLFLYTTPDAVLSFTHFGFRLLAQIDNGISFMERGTPTIDDYIGLLKEQRINYEKEYGAISGPVESIVMNANPFTKGHRALIEDALSRSERLHLFILSEDVSSVPTETRVKLVMDGTADLRGIIYHPTDSYIISRTHFPSYFLKRESDMTETQARLDAVLFRDRIAPALGITHRTVGDEPHDAVTALYNECLAHEFRDSITLTVLPRIRTEKGEIISASRVRGMLMSGQIKEIEPLVPASTLRYFKSFAGKRLVRSWTR
;
A
#
# COMPACT_ATOMS: atom_id res chain seq x y z
N MET A 1 23.02 -22.56 11.42
CA MET A 1 22.13 -21.89 12.37
C MET A 1 21.81 -20.53 11.81
N LEU A 2 20.57 -20.08 11.93
CA LEU A 2 20.18 -18.73 11.55
C LEU A 2 20.79 -17.73 12.55
N GLU A 3 21.41 -16.68 12.04
CA GLU A 3 22.01 -15.61 12.84
C GLU A 3 21.45 -14.25 12.41
N ARG A 4 21.18 -13.35 13.36
CA ARG A 4 20.91 -11.94 13.04
C ARG A 4 22.24 -11.26 12.68
N LEU A 5 22.34 -10.70 11.47
CA LEU A 5 23.53 -10.01 10.98
C LEU A 5 23.57 -8.58 11.51
N ASP A 6 24.67 -8.22 12.17
CA ASP A 6 24.97 -6.83 12.55
C ASP A 6 25.62 -6.08 11.38
N TYR A 7 24.88 -5.97 10.26
CA TYR A 7 25.38 -5.39 9.01
C TYR A 7 25.69 -3.88 9.13
N ALA A 8 25.11 -3.19 10.11
CA ALA A 8 25.35 -1.77 10.35
C ALA A 8 26.69 -1.50 11.05
N LYS A 9 27.16 -2.44 11.90
CA LYS A 9 28.38 -2.24 12.71
C LYS A 9 29.56 -3.08 12.25
N LYS A 10 29.35 -4.18 11.53
CA LYS A 10 30.40 -5.08 11.06
C LYS A 10 30.57 -5.00 9.55
N GLU A 11 31.57 -4.24 9.10
CA GLU A 11 31.87 -4.04 7.68
C GLU A 11 32.02 -5.34 6.91
N ARG A 12 32.79 -6.30 7.43
CA ARG A 12 32.96 -7.62 6.79
C ARG A 12 31.65 -8.39 6.62
N SER A 13 30.71 -8.28 7.57
CA SER A 13 29.39 -8.92 7.46
C SER A 13 28.53 -8.20 6.42
N ARG A 14 28.61 -6.86 6.35
CA ARG A 14 27.91 -6.06 5.33
C ARG A 14 28.38 -6.39 3.93
N GLU A 15 29.69 -6.38 3.69
CA GLU A 15 30.27 -6.68 2.37
C GLU A 15 29.92 -8.09 1.89
N ALA A 16 29.98 -9.10 2.78
CA ALA A 16 29.60 -10.46 2.45
C ALA A 16 28.12 -10.57 2.07
N TRP A 17 27.26 -9.83 2.77
CA TRP A 17 25.83 -9.78 2.52
C TRP A 17 25.50 -9.08 1.21
N GLU A 18 26.05 -7.88 0.98
CA GLU A 18 25.86 -7.11 -0.25
C GLU A 18 26.34 -7.90 -1.48
N LYS A 19 27.49 -8.57 -1.38
CA LYS A 19 28.02 -9.42 -2.44
C LYS A 19 27.10 -10.61 -2.75
N LEU A 20 26.52 -11.24 -1.72
CA LEU A 20 25.58 -12.35 -1.92
C LEU A 20 24.29 -11.87 -2.60
N LEU A 21 23.77 -10.70 -2.21
CA LEU A 21 22.62 -10.08 -2.89
C LEU A 21 22.94 -9.78 -4.35
N GLU A 22 24.08 -9.14 -4.62
CA GLU A 22 24.50 -8.79 -5.98
C GLU A 22 24.62 -10.03 -6.88
N THR A 23 25.20 -11.12 -6.36
CA THR A 23 25.33 -12.39 -7.09
C THR A 23 23.95 -13.00 -7.41
N ALA A 24 22.97 -12.80 -6.53
CA ALA A 24 21.58 -13.19 -6.75
C ALA A 24 20.79 -12.20 -7.62
N GLY A 25 21.43 -11.13 -8.13
CA GLY A 25 20.78 -10.08 -8.92
C GLY A 25 19.90 -9.13 -8.09
N LEU A 26 20.07 -9.13 -6.76
CA LEU A 26 19.34 -8.30 -5.82
C LEU A 26 20.19 -7.12 -5.35
N ARG A 27 19.53 -6.12 -4.77
CA ARG A 27 20.18 -4.94 -4.17
C ARG A 27 19.71 -4.74 -2.73
N PRO A 28 20.48 -4.07 -1.87
CA PRO A 28 19.97 -3.60 -0.60
C PRO A 28 18.78 -2.64 -0.79
N ASP A 29 17.73 -2.83 0.02
CA ASP A 29 16.46 -2.08 0.01
C ASP A 29 16.02 -1.78 1.46
N PRO A 30 16.73 -0.88 2.17
CA PRO A 30 16.33 -0.46 3.52
C PRO A 30 14.97 0.25 3.50
N PRO A 31 14.23 0.28 4.62
CA PRO A 31 14.63 -0.10 5.98
C PRO A 31 14.57 -1.60 6.25
N TYR A 32 15.20 -2.05 7.34
CA TYR A 32 15.11 -3.42 7.84
C TYR A 32 14.86 -3.42 9.35
N THR A 33 13.91 -4.24 9.81
CA THR A 33 13.78 -4.63 11.21
C THR A 33 14.91 -5.57 11.61
N ALA A 34 15.23 -6.52 10.73
CA ALA A 34 16.32 -7.46 10.93
C ALA A 34 16.86 -7.97 9.58
N VAL A 35 18.15 -8.31 9.57
CA VAL A 35 18.82 -9.00 8.48
C VAL A 35 19.36 -10.30 9.05
N TYR A 36 19.19 -11.40 8.34
CA TYR A 36 19.57 -12.74 8.79
C TYR A 36 20.58 -13.37 7.83
N GLY A 37 21.39 -14.28 8.37
CA GLY A 37 22.39 -15.02 7.63
C GLY A 37 22.52 -16.45 8.13
N ILE A 38 22.88 -17.35 7.22
CA ILE A 38 23.35 -18.69 7.55
C ILE A 38 24.80 -18.79 7.10
N TYR A 39 25.67 -19.17 8.04
CA TYR A 39 27.08 -19.44 7.77
C TYR A 39 27.35 -20.95 7.68
N LYS A 40 28.19 -21.34 6.73
CA LYS A 40 28.82 -22.67 6.64
C LYS A 40 30.32 -22.45 6.42
N ASP A 41 31.14 -23.11 7.22
CA ASP A 41 32.61 -22.97 7.19
C ASP A 41 33.11 -21.51 7.21
N GLY A 42 32.43 -20.66 8.00
CA GLY A 42 32.75 -19.24 8.14
C GLY A 42 32.34 -18.37 6.94
N GLN A 43 31.64 -18.92 5.95
CA GLN A 43 31.16 -18.19 4.78
C GLN A 43 29.64 -18.02 4.82
N LEU A 44 29.16 -16.83 4.45
CA LEU A 44 27.73 -16.56 4.32
C LEU A 44 27.22 -17.32 3.08
N VAL A 45 26.30 -18.26 3.30
CA VAL A 45 25.73 -19.11 2.23
C VAL A 45 24.28 -18.77 1.91
N ALA A 46 23.57 -18.13 2.83
CA ALA A 46 22.21 -17.66 2.61
C ALA A 46 21.91 -16.44 3.46
N THR A 47 21.01 -15.60 2.97
CA THR A 47 20.55 -14.40 3.65
C THR A 47 19.10 -14.11 3.34
N GLY A 48 18.44 -13.41 4.24
CA GLY A 48 17.12 -12.82 4.07
C GLY A 48 16.99 -11.62 4.99
N ALA A 49 16.03 -10.74 4.72
CA ALA A 49 15.75 -9.59 5.56
C ALA A 49 14.25 -9.46 5.85
N ARG A 50 13.93 -8.80 6.95
CA ARG A 50 12.56 -8.49 7.36
C ARG A 50 12.41 -6.99 7.61
N ASP A 51 11.30 -6.44 7.16
CA ASP A 51 10.86 -5.06 7.38
C ASP A 51 9.41 -5.09 7.87
N GLY A 52 9.25 -5.08 9.19
CA GLY A 52 8.00 -5.35 9.88
C GLY A 52 7.45 -6.72 9.51
N ALA A 53 6.32 -6.72 8.79
CA ALA A 53 5.65 -7.91 8.27
C ALA A 53 6.19 -8.40 6.91
N ARG A 54 7.12 -7.69 6.29
CA ARG A 54 7.58 -8.00 4.93
C ARG A 54 8.88 -8.77 4.96
N ILE A 55 8.91 -9.91 4.29
CA ILE A 55 10.13 -10.65 3.98
C ILE A 55 10.68 -10.12 2.64
N LYS A 56 11.97 -9.78 2.62
CA LYS A 56 12.67 -9.27 1.43
C LYS A 56 14.12 -9.75 1.36
N CYS A 57 14.77 -9.51 0.22
CA CYS A 57 16.20 -9.77 0.01
C CYS A 57 16.63 -11.21 0.32
N ILE A 58 15.82 -12.22 -0.06
CA ILE A 58 16.19 -13.63 0.10
C ILE A 58 17.18 -14.03 -1.00
N ALA A 59 18.38 -14.46 -0.60
CA ALA A 59 19.39 -14.97 -1.52
C ALA A 59 20.11 -16.19 -0.96
N ILE A 60 20.42 -17.15 -1.84
CA ILE A 60 21.15 -18.39 -1.51
C ILE A 60 22.26 -18.56 -2.53
N ARG A 61 23.44 -18.91 -2.03
CA ARG A 61 24.63 -19.17 -2.85
C ARG A 61 24.42 -20.41 -3.74
N ASP A 62 24.92 -20.34 -4.97
CA ASP A 62 24.63 -21.33 -6.02
C ASP A 62 25.02 -22.77 -5.66
N ASP A 63 26.15 -22.95 -4.99
CA ASP A 63 26.68 -24.21 -4.49
C ASP A 63 25.92 -24.79 -3.27
N TYR A 64 24.96 -24.03 -2.72
CA TYR A 64 24.05 -24.46 -1.65
C TYR A 64 22.58 -24.48 -2.09
N ARG A 65 22.31 -24.39 -3.39
CA ARG A 65 20.97 -24.54 -3.96
C ARG A 65 20.52 -26.00 -3.81
N GLY A 66 19.55 -26.26 -2.92
CA GLY A 66 19.11 -27.64 -2.63
C GLY A 66 17.99 -27.76 -1.60
N GLY A 67 17.20 -26.70 -1.40
CA GLY A 67 16.05 -26.68 -0.49
C GLY A 67 16.38 -26.62 1.00
N ALA A 68 17.38 -27.36 1.50
CA ALA A 68 17.69 -27.45 2.93
C ALA A 68 18.10 -26.10 3.55
N VAL A 69 19.00 -25.35 2.89
CA VAL A 69 19.43 -24.02 3.38
C VAL A 69 18.31 -22.98 3.25
N PHE A 70 17.52 -23.05 2.17
CA PHE A 70 16.32 -22.21 2.01
C PHE A 70 15.32 -22.45 3.13
N HIS A 71 15.09 -23.72 3.46
CA HIS A 71 14.19 -24.11 4.52
C HIS A 71 14.70 -23.67 5.89
N GLU A 72 15.99 -23.87 6.21
CA GLU A 72 16.58 -23.38 7.46
C GLU A 72 16.41 -21.86 7.60
N LEU A 73 16.66 -21.11 6.51
CA LEU A 73 16.51 -19.65 6.49
C LEU A 73 15.06 -19.22 6.71
N LEU A 74 14.14 -19.72 5.89
CA LEU A 74 12.75 -19.29 5.91
C LEU A 74 12.04 -19.71 7.21
N SER A 75 12.24 -20.93 7.68
CA SER A 75 11.67 -21.37 8.96
C SER A 75 12.15 -20.50 10.11
N GLY A 76 13.44 -20.19 10.18
CA GLY A 76 13.96 -19.34 11.26
C GLY A 76 13.45 -17.89 11.18
N MET A 77 13.32 -17.32 9.98
CA MET A 77 12.75 -15.98 9.79
C MET A 77 11.26 -15.93 10.18
N ILE A 78 10.50 -16.99 9.86
CA ILE A 78 9.08 -17.10 10.23
C ILE A 78 8.93 -17.23 11.75
N THR A 79 9.72 -18.08 12.40
CA THR A 79 9.69 -18.26 13.86
C THR A 79 10.02 -16.95 14.56
N GLU A 80 11.08 -16.27 14.13
CA GLU A 80 11.47 -15.02 14.77
C GLU A 80 10.44 -13.90 14.55
N ALA A 81 9.78 -13.86 13.38
CA ALA A 81 8.69 -12.92 13.18
C ALA A 81 7.54 -13.18 14.16
N LEU A 82 7.19 -14.45 14.39
CA LEU A 82 6.17 -14.83 15.38
C LEU A 82 6.60 -14.46 16.81
N ASP A 83 7.86 -14.66 17.18
CA ASP A 83 8.41 -14.27 18.48
C ASP A 83 8.33 -12.74 18.69
N ASP A 84 8.46 -11.97 17.63
CA ASP A 84 8.29 -10.51 17.61
C ASP A 84 6.80 -10.07 17.53
N GLY A 85 5.85 -11.00 17.59
CA GLY A 85 4.41 -10.73 17.53
C GLY A 85 3.87 -10.42 16.13
N VAL A 86 4.63 -10.74 15.08
CA VAL A 86 4.23 -10.58 13.68
C VAL A 86 3.53 -11.85 13.19
N GLU A 87 2.21 -11.87 13.29
CA GLU A 87 1.38 -13.03 12.95
C GLU A 87 1.06 -13.14 11.45
N ARG A 88 1.19 -12.03 10.72
CA ARG A 88 0.98 -11.95 9.27
C ARG A 88 2.26 -11.53 8.57
N LEU A 89 2.62 -12.28 7.53
CA LEU A 89 3.80 -12.04 6.71
C LEU A 89 3.43 -11.84 5.25
N PHE A 90 4.21 -11.02 4.57
CA PHE A 90 4.07 -10.69 3.17
C PHE A 90 5.41 -10.84 2.45
N LEU A 91 5.37 -11.25 1.19
CA LEU A 91 6.56 -11.23 0.34
C LEU A 91 6.22 -10.98 -1.11
N TYR A 92 7.24 -10.54 -1.84
CA TYR A 92 7.21 -10.35 -3.28
C TYR A 92 8.31 -11.22 -3.87
N THR A 93 7.99 -11.99 -4.90
CA THR A 93 8.93 -12.96 -5.47
C THR A 93 8.67 -13.20 -6.95
N THR A 94 9.59 -13.87 -7.63
CA THR A 94 9.42 -14.23 -9.03
C THR A 94 8.49 -15.46 -9.17
N PRO A 95 7.76 -15.61 -10.28
CA PRO A 95 6.83 -16.72 -10.49
C PRO A 95 7.44 -18.12 -10.30
N ASP A 96 8.71 -18.31 -10.66
CA ASP A 96 9.43 -19.58 -10.49
C ASP A 96 9.68 -19.95 -9.02
N ALA A 97 9.69 -18.96 -8.12
CA ALA A 97 9.90 -19.18 -6.69
C ALA A 97 8.60 -19.40 -5.91
N VAL A 98 7.42 -19.14 -6.50
CA VAL A 98 6.10 -19.23 -5.83
C VAL A 98 5.85 -20.61 -5.21
N LEU A 99 6.18 -21.69 -5.92
CA LEU A 99 5.99 -23.05 -5.42
C LEU A 99 6.81 -23.31 -4.15
N SER A 100 8.06 -22.82 -4.11
CA SER A 100 8.94 -22.93 -2.96
C SER A 100 8.33 -22.26 -1.73
N PHE A 101 7.79 -21.04 -1.86
CA PHE A 101 7.16 -20.34 -0.75
C PHE A 101 5.82 -20.96 -0.33
N THR A 102 5.09 -21.56 -1.27
CA THR A 102 3.84 -22.27 -0.97
C THR A 102 4.07 -23.42 0.00
N HIS A 103 5.21 -24.13 -0.09
CA HIS A 103 5.58 -25.16 0.89
C HIS A 103 5.79 -24.63 2.32
N PHE A 104 6.00 -23.32 2.50
CA PHE A 104 6.07 -22.66 3.82
C PHE A 104 4.72 -22.05 4.27
N GLY A 105 3.65 -22.37 3.56
CA GLY A 105 2.29 -21.89 3.85
C GLY A 105 2.00 -20.50 3.33
N PHE A 106 2.82 -19.96 2.42
CA PHE A 106 2.46 -18.74 1.71
C PHE A 106 1.39 -19.00 0.65
N ARG A 107 0.43 -18.11 0.54
CA ARG A 107 -0.63 -18.12 -0.48
C ARG A 107 -0.40 -16.99 -1.46
N LEU A 108 -0.54 -17.31 -2.75
CA LEU A 108 -0.51 -16.31 -3.81
C LEU A 108 -1.72 -15.38 -3.71
N LEU A 109 -1.45 -14.08 -3.73
CA LEU A 109 -2.48 -13.03 -3.70
C LEU A 109 -2.74 -12.46 -5.09
N ALA A 110 -1.66 -12.10 -5.78
CA ALA A 110 -1.68 -11.56 -7.13
C ALA A 110 -0.37 -11.90 -7.84
N GLN A 111 -0.42 -12.05 -9.16
CA GLN A 111 0.73 -12.27 -10.01
C GLN A 111 0.55 -11.48 -11.30
N ILE A 112 1.62 -10.82 -11.75
CA ILE A 112 1.66 -10.20 -13.07
C ILE A 112 2.45 -11.11 -14.04
N ASP A 113 2.01 -11.19 -15.28
CA ASP A 113 2.66 -12.01 -16.29
C ASP A 113 4.12 -11.57 -16.50
N ASN A 114 5.03 -12.54 -16.46
CA ASN A 114 6.49 -12.34 -16.59
C ASN A 114 7.09 -11.31 -15.61
N GLY A 115 6.42 -11.07 -14.48
CA GLY A 115 6.88 -10.09 -13.49
C GLY A 115 7.00 -10.68 -12.09
N ILE A 116 6.25 -10.13 -11.14
CA ILE A 116 6.35 -10.42 -9.71
C ILE A 116 5.05 -11.01 -9.19
N SER A 117 5.18 -11.85 -8.17
CA SER A 117 4.11 -12.47 -7.40
C SER A 117 4.08 -11.88 -6.00
N PHE A 118 2.90 -11.49 -5.54
CA PHE A 118 2.65 -11.04 -4.17
C PHE A 118 2.02 -12.19 -3.38
N MET A 119 2.58 -12.52 -2.22
CA MET A 119 2.14 -13.64 -1.39
C MET A 119 1.98 -13.23 0.07
N GLU A 120 1.07 -13.90 0.78
CA GLU A 120 0.87 -13.74 2.22
C GLU A 120 1.00 -15.05 2.98
N ARG A 121 1.26 -14.97 4.28
CA ARG A 121 1.19 -16.09 5.21
C ARG A 121 0.67 -15.61 6.57
N GLY A 122 -0.10 -16.45 7.24
CA GLY A 122 -0.53 -16.21 8.62
C GLY A 122 -1.92 -15.61 8.70
N THR A 123 -2.23 -14.92 9.80
CA THR A 123 -3.57 -14.40 10.10
C THR A 123 -3.52 -12.95 10.56
N PRO A 124 -4.56 -12.13 10.26
CA PRO A 124 -5.71 -12.47 9.40
C PRO A 124 -5.28 -12.68 7.93
N THR A 125 -6.12 -13.24 7.08
CA THR A 125 -5.85 -13.49 5.65
C THR A 125 -6.56 -12.48 4.76
N ILE A 126 -6.29 -12.53 3.45
CA ILE A 126 -7.09 -11.76 2.48
C ILE A 126 -8.55 -12.20 2.50
N ASP A 127 -8.83 -13.47 2.77
CA ASP A 127 -10.20 -13.98 2.81
C ASP A 127 -10.97 -13.38 3.99
N ASP A 128 -10.29 -13.16 5.13
CA ASP A 128 -10.85 -12.45 6.29
C ASP A 128 -11.13 -10.98 5.96
N TYR A 129 -10.20 -10.30 5.28
CA TYR A 129 -10.39 -8.93 4.81
C TYR A 129 -11.58 -8.82 3.84
N ILE A 130 -11.68 -9.72 2.86
CA ILE A 130 -12.82 -9.78 1.94
C ILE A 130 -14.12 -10.06 2.69
N GLY A 131 -14.10 -10.91 3.73
CA GLY A 131 -15.23 -11.14 4.62
C GLY A 131 -15.73 -9.86 5.28
N LEU A 132 -14.81 -9.07 5.86
CA LEU A 132 -15.10 -7.76 6.46
C LEU A 132 -15.73 -6.80 5.44
N LEU A 133 -15.16 -6.69 4.24
CA LEU A 133 -15.70 -5.83 3.18
C LEU A 133 -17.13 -6.22 2.78
N LYS A 134 -17.39 -7.52 2.62
CA LYS A 134 -18.74 -8.04 2.32
C LYS A 134 -19.73 -7.77 3.44
N GLU A 135 -19.31 -7.96 4.69
CA GLU A 135 -20.16 -7.67 5.85
C GLU A 135 -20.55 -6.19 5.87
N GLN A 136 -19.60 -5.28 5.68
CA GLN A 136 -19.85 -3.84 5.62
C GLN A 136 -20.83 -3.47 4.49
N ARG A 137 -20.68 -4.08 3.31
CA ARG A 137 -21.63 -3.90 2.20
C ARG A 137 -23.03 -4.41 2.56
N ILE A 138 -23.14 -5.65 3.04
CA ILE A 138 -24.42 -6.29 3.37
C ILE A 138 -25.15 -5.48 4.46
N ASN A 139 -24.43 -5.02 5.48
CA ASN A 139 -25.04 -4.22 6.55
C ASN A 139 -25.57 -2.89 6.02
N TYR A 140 -24.82 -2.21 5.15
CA TYR A 140 -25.30 -0.99 4.49
C TYR A 140 -26.52 -1.26 3.61
N GLU A 141 -26.52 -2.33 2.81
CA GLU A 141 -27.64 -2.68 1.93
C GLU A 141 -28.91 -3.08 2.70
N LYS A 142 -28.77 -3.67 3.89
CA LYS A 142 -29.93 -3.93 4.77
C LYS A 142 -30.59 -2.64 5.26
N GLU A 143 -29.80 -1.59 5.50
CA GLU A 143 -30.29 -0.32 6.02
C GLU A 143 -30.81 0.61 4.91
N TYR A 144 -30.10 0.67 3.78
CA TYR A 144 -30.33 1.65 2.71
C TYR A 144 -30.81 1.04 1.38
N GLY A 145 -30.95 -0.29 1.31
CA GLY A 145 -31.31 -1.02 0.10
C GLY A 145 -30.10 -1.41 -0.76
N ALA A 146 -30.29 -2.47 -1.54
CA ALA A 146 -29.38 -2.86 -2.61
C ALA A 146 -29.67 -2.04 -3.88
N ILE A 147 -28.66 -1.85 -4.73
CA ILE A 147 -28.80 -1.15 -6.01
C ILE A 147 -28.57 -2.11 -7.18
N SER A 148 -29.05 -1.75 -8.36
CA SER A 148 -28.88 -2.50 -9.61
C SER A 148 -28.05 -1.77 -10.67
N GLY A 149 -27.51 -0.60 -10.33
CA GLY A 149 -26.71 0.25 -11.22
C GLY A 149 -25.20 0.08 -11.03
N PRO A 150 -24.41 0.98 -11.65
CA PRO A 150 -22.98 1.08 -11.42
C PRO A 150 -22.65 1.14 -9.93
N VAL A 151 -21.53 0.53 -9.54
CA VAL A 151 -20.96 0.61 -8.19
C VAL A 151 -19.56 1.18 -8.34
N GLU A 152 -19.36 2.37 -7.78
CA GLU A 152 -18.11 3.12 -7.86
C GLU A 152 -17.17 2.75 -6.70
N SER A 153 -15.89 2.98 -6.92
CA SER A 153 -14.87 2.86 -5.89
C SER A 153 -13.83 3.96 -6.00
N ILE A 154 -13.36 4.43 -4.86
CA ILE A 154 -12.23 5.37 -4.77
C ILE A 154 -11.28 4.88 -3.70
N VAL A 155 -9.98 4.94 -4.00
CA VAL A 155 -8.91 4.74 -3.02
C VAL A 155 -8.25 6.09 -2.77
N MET A 156 -8.13 6.49 -1.51
CA MET A 156 -7.45 7.74 -1.16
C MET A 156 -6.62 7.66 0.11
N ASN A 157 -5.51 8.41 0.12
CA ASN A 157 -4.75 8.65 1.34
C ASN A 157 -5.45 9.71 2.21
N ALA A 158 -5.92 10.82 1.61
CA ALA A 158 -6.54 11.93 2.33
C ALA A 158 -5.65 12.52 3.44
N ASN A 159 -4.40 12.87 3.10
CA ASN A 159 -3.37 13.35 4.04
C ASN A 159 -3.03 14.86 3.87
N PRO A 160 -3.89 15.82 4.26
CA PRO A 160 -5.24 15.67 4.80
C PRO A 160 -6.33 15.57 3.71
N PHE A 161 -7.58 15.37 4.13
CA PHE A 161 -8.76 15.45 3.26
C PHE A 161 -8.95 16.89 2.73
N THR A 162 -9.05 17.04 1.41
CA THR A 162 -9.10 18.34 0.70
C THR A 162 -10.38 18.43 -0.15
N LYS A 163 -10.70 19.62 -0.66
CA LYS A 163 -11.83 19.76 -1.60
C LYS A 163 -11.60 18.99 -2.89
N GLY A 164 -10.35 18.75 -3.30
CA GLY A 164 -10.05 17.85 -4.42
C GLY A 164 -10.51 16.42 -4.16
N HIS A 165 -10.26 15.88 -2.96
CA HIS A 165 -10.77 14.56 -2.58
C HIS A 165 -12.30 14.53 -2.52
N ARG A 166 -12.92 15.58 -1.96
CA ARG A 166 -14.38 15.68 -1.89
C ARG A 166 -15.01 15.73 -3.28
N ALA A 167 -14.43 16.48 -4.22
CA ALA A 167 -14.91 16.56 -5.59
C ALA A 167 -14.81 15.21 -6.32
N LEU A 168 -13.75 14.41 -6.08
CA LEU A 168 -13.68 13.03 -6.60
C LEU A 168 -14.86 12.18 -6.11
N ILE A 169 -15.22 12.31 -4.83
CA ILE A 169 -16.35 11.60 -4.22
C ILE A 169 -17.68 12.07 -4.83
N GLU A 170 -17.90 13.38 -4.92
CA GLU A 170 -19.12 13.98 -5.48
C GLU A 170 -19.29 13.59 -6.96
N ASP A 171 -18.20 13.58 -7.72
CA ASP A 171 -18.17 13.16 -9.12
C ASP A 171 -18.54 11.67 -9.28
N ALA A 172 -17.95 10.76 -8.48
CA ALA A 172 -18.33 9.35 -8.49
C ALA A 172 -19.81 9.14 -8.09
N LEU A 173 -20.29 9.82 -7.06
CA LEU A 173 -21.68 9.75 -6.62
C LEU A 173 -22.68 10.36 -7.62
N SER A 174 -22.22 11.18 -8.56
CA SER A 174 -23.07 11.67 -9.66
C SER A 174 -23.39 10.59 -10.70
N ARG A 175 -22.58 9.53 -10.77
CA ARG A 175 -22.72 8.40 -11.71
C ARG A 175 -23.24 7.12 -11.07
N SER A 176 -23.16 7.01 -9.75
CA SER A 176 -23.52 5.81 -9.01
C SER A 176 -24.16 6.17 -7.67
N GLU A 177 -25.20 5.41 -7.31
CA GLU A 177 -25.84 5.49 -6.00
C GLU A 177 -25.00 4.83 -4.89
N ARG A 178 -23.91 4.12 -5.24
CA ARG A 178 -23.05 3.41 -4.29
C ARG A 178 -21.57 3.63 -4.56
N LEU A 179 -20.88 4.17 -3.57
CA LEU A 179 -19.44 4.36 -3.56
C LEU A 179 -18.79 3.56 -2.42
N HIS A 180 -17.90 2.63 -2.78
CA HIS A 180 -16.95 2.04 -1.85
C HIS A 180 -15.72 2.94 -1.73
N LEU A 181 -15.60 3.63 -0.60
CA LEU A 181 -14.53 4.57 -0.34
C LEU A 181 -13.46 3.95 0.56
N PHE A 182 -12.33 3.61 -0.03
CA PHE A 182 -11.17 3.03 0.64
C PHE A 182 -10.23 4.13 1.14
N ILE A 183 -9.95 4.11 2.44
CA ILE A 183 -9.04 5.04 3.11
C ILE A 183 -7.78 4.26 3.51
N LEU A 184 -6.63 4.67 2.98
CA LEU A 184 -5.36 3.96 3.21
C LEU A 184 -5.10 3.79 4.70
N SER A 185 -4.80 2.56 5.14
CA SER A 185 -4.55 2.21 6.54
C SER A 185 -3.13 2.52 7.03
N GLU A 186 -2.22 2.82 6.10
CA GLU A 186 -0.80 3.03 6.44
C GLU A 186 -0.58 4.33 7.22
N ASP A 187 0.17 4.23 8.33
CA ASP A 187 0.44 5.37 9.24
C ASP A 187 1.80 6.04 9.01
N VAL A 188 2.30 5.98 7.77
CA VAL A 188 3.52 6.68 7.32
C VAL A 188 3.25 8.12 6.87
N SER A 189 2.01 8.58 7.05
CA SER A 189 1.52 9.89 6.63
C SER A 189 1.71 10.94 7.73
N SER A 190 1.94 12.20 7.34
CA SER A 190 1.98 13.33 8.28
C SER A 190 0.69 13.45 9.13
N VAL A 191 -0.47 13.15 8.54
CA VAL A 191 -1.74 13.05 9.25
C VAL A 191 -2.01 11.58 9.59
N PRO A 192 -2.21 11.23 10.88
CA PRO A 192 -2.41 9.85 11.30
C PRO A 192 -3.68 9.23 10.72
N THR A 193 -3.68 7.93 10.52
CA THR A 193 -4.78 7.17 9.90
C THR A 193 -6.15 7.44 10.52
N GLU A 194 -6.26 7.35 11.85
CA GLU A 194 -7.52 7.63 12.55
C GLU A 194 -8.03 9.05 12.30
N THR A 195 -7.11 10.02 12.23
CA THR A 195 -7.46 11.41 11.91
C THR A 195 -7.92 11.53 10.46
N ARG A 196 -7.24 10.87 9.50
CA ARG A 196 -7.64 10.90 8.08
C ARG A 196 -9.03 10.31 7.90
N VAL A 197 -9.31 9.16 8.51
CA VAL A 197 -10.65 8.54 8.50
C VAL A 197 -11.70 9.50 9.03
N LYS A 198 -11.46 10.10 10.20
CA LYS A 198 -12.39 11.08 10.78
C LYS A 198 -12.63 12.28 9.86
N LEU A 199 -11.57 12.84 9.27
CA LEU A 199 -11.68 13.99 8.39
C LEU A 199 -12.47 13.70 7.11
N VAL A 200 -12.28 12.50 6.54
CA VAL A 200 -13.05 12.02 5.38
C VAL A 200 -14.52 11.88 5.77
N MET A 201 -14.83 11.13 6.82
CA MET A 201 -16.22 10.91 7.27
C MET A 201 -16.92 12.22 7.64
N ASP A 202 -16.30 13.09 8.45
CA ASP A 202 -16.86 14.39 8.82
C ASP A 202 -16.99 15.32 7.59
N GLY A 203 -16.13 15.15 6.57
CA GLY A 203 -16.12 15.95 5.35
C GLY A 203 -17.08 15.45 4.26
N THR A 204 -17.73 14.32 4.48
CA THR A 204 -18.66 13.67 3.53
C THR A 204 -19.97 13.23 4.21
N ALA A 205 -20.19 13.61 5.47
CA ALA A 205 -21.38 13.25 6.25
C ALA A 205 -22.70 13.70 5.62
N ASP A 206 -22.67 14.73 4.77
CA ASP A 206 -23.83 15.22 4.02
C ASP A 206 -24.13 14.41 2.76
N LEU A 207 -23.20 13.55 2.31
CA LEU A 207 -23.32 12.71 1.14
C LEU A 207 -23.89 11.34 1.50
N ARG A 208 -24.79 10.81 0.66
CA ARG A 208 -25.37 9.47 0.80
C ARG A 208 -24.67 8.48 -0.12
N GLY A 209 -24.88 7.19 0.11
CA GLY A 209 -24.37 6.13 -0.76
C GLY A 209 -22.90 5.74 -0.52
N ILE A 210 -22.25 6.22 0.54
CA ILE A 210 -20.83 5.92 0.81
C ILE A 210 -20.70 4.80 1.83
N ILE A 211 -19.91 3.78 1.49
CA ILE A 211 -19.42 2.76 2.43
C ILE A 211 -17.91 2.97 2.62
N TYR A 212 -17.49 3.21 3.86
CA TYR A 212 -16.10 3.47 4.19
C TYR A 212 -15.37 2.16 4.52
N HIS A 213 -14.20 1.98 3.91
CA HIS A 213 -13.36 0.79 4.11
C HIS A 213 -11.93 1.19 4.50
N PRO A 214 -11.33 0.55 5.51
CA PRO A 214 -9.88 0.55 5.64
C PRO A 214 -9.28 -0.29 4.49
N THR A 215 -8.05 0.02 4.06
CA THR A 215 -7.37 -0.80 3.05
C THR A 215 -6.67 -2.03 3.62
N ASP A 216 -6.40 -2.01 4.93
CA ASP A 216 -5.46 -2.92 5.58
C ASP A 216 -4.17 -2.97 4.75
N SER A 217 -3.71 -4.17 4.38
CA SER A 217 -2.47 -4.44 3.67
C SER A 217 -2.71 -4.87 2.21
N TYR A 218 -3.96 -4.82 1.74
CA TYR A 218 -4.40 -5.41 0.46
C TYR A 218 -4.68 -4.38 -0.63
N ILE A 219 -4.38 -3.11 -0.37
CA ILE A 219 -4.14 -2.11 -1.42
C ILE A 219 -2.66 -1.77 -1.34
N ILE A 220 -1.95 -2.11 -2.40
CA ILE A 220 -0.48 -2.09 -2.39
C ILE A 220 -0.06 -0.64 -2.58
N SER A 221 0.49 -0.03 -1.53
CA SER A 221 1.05 1.32 -1.63
C SER A 221 2.50 1.27 -2.12
N ARG A 222 2.95 2.37 -2.75
CA ARG A 222 4.35 2.53 -3.16
C ARG A 222 5.30 2.56 -1.96
N THR A 223 4.89 3.07 -0.80
CA THR A 223 5.80 3.35 0.33
C THR A 223 6.44 2.09 0.90
N HIS A 224 5.74 0.95 0.83
CA HIS A 224 6.26 -0.32 1.34
C HIS A 224 6.46 -1.37 0.23
N PHE A 225 6.42 -0.95 -1.02
CA PHE A 225 6.67 -1.85 -2.14
C PHE A 225 8.18 -2.08 -2.28
N PRO A 226 8.65 -3.33 -2.17
CA PRO A 226 10.07 -3.61 -2.25
C PRO A 226 10.65 -3.30 -3.63
N SER A 227 11.87 -2.76 -3.64
CA SER A 227 12.58 -2.39 -4.86
C SER A 227 13.85 -3.20 -5.12
N TYR A 228 14.22 -4.09 -4.18
CA TYR A 228 15.48 -4.86 -4.22
C TYR A 228 15.68 -5.72 -5.47
N PHE A 229 14.61 -6.13 -6.15
CA PHE A 229 14.65 -6.93 -7.38
C PHE A 229 14.55 -6.08 -8.67
N LEU A 230 14.46 -4.75 -8.54
CA LEU A 230 14.20 -3.86 -9.67
C LEU A 230 15.44 -3.08 -10.09
N LYS A 231 15.55 -2.85 -11.40
CA LYS A 231 16.68 -2.13 -12.00
C LYS A 231 16.47 -0.62 -12.00
N ARG A 232 15.23 -0.15 -12.24
CA ARG A 232 14.84 1.27 -12.34
C ARG A 232 13.60 1.58 -11.50
N GLU A 233 13.46 2.85 -11.09
CA GLU A 233 12.26 3.31 -10.36
C GLU A 233 10.96 3.26 -11.18
N SER A 234 11.03 3.42 -12.51
CA SER A 234 9.87 3.25 -13.40
C SER A 234 9.31 1.84 -13.30
N ASP A 235 10.20 0.83 -13.25
CA ASP A 235 9.84 -0.58 -13.15
C ASP A 235 9.13 -0.86 -11.81
N MET A 236 9.46 -0.11 -10.76
CA MET A 236 8.82 -0.20 -9.45
C MET A 236 7.39 0.28 -9.47
N THR A 237 7.17 1.45 -10.05
CA THR A 237 5.84 2.04 -10.13
C THR A 237 4.93 1.17 -11.00
N GLU A 238 5.42 0.71 -12.14
CA GLU A 238 4.67 -0.19 -13.03
C GLU A 238 4.31 -1.50 -12.33
N THR A 239 5.30 -2.18 -11.73
CA THR A 239 5.09 -3.47 -11.06
C THR A 239 4.10 -3.33 -9.90
N GLN A 240 4.26 -2.30 -9.07
CA GLN A 240 3.37 -2.02 -7.94
C GLN A 240 1.95 -1.73 -8.42
N ALA A 241 1.79 -0.86 -9.42
CA ALA A 241 0.49 -0.48 -9.96
C ALA A 241 -0.25 -1.69 -10.53
N ARG A 242 0.45 -2.53 -11.30
CA ARG A 242 -0.15 -3.73 -11.89
C ARG A 242 -0.54 -4.76 -10.84
N LEU A 243 0.30 -5.02 -9.83
CA LEU A 243 -0.05 -5.92 -8.73
C LEU A 243 -1.26 -5.41 -7.92
N ASP A 244 -1.31 -4.10 -7.64
CA ASP A 244 -2.46 -3.48 -6.97
C ASP A 244 -3.74 -3.65 -7.80
N ALA A 245 -3.65 -3.37 -9.11
CA ALA A 245 -4.77 -3.52 -10.03
C ALA A 245 -5.27 -4.96 -10.10
N VAL A 246 -4.37 -5.93 -10.28
CA VAL A 246 -4.71 -7.36 -10.35
C VAL A 246 -5.38 -7.82 -9.05
N LEU A 247 -4.79 -7.48 -7.89
CA LEU A 247 -5.36 -7.85 -6.59
C LEU A 247 -6.76 -7.24 -6.39
N PHE A 248 -6.91 -5.97 -6.74
CA PHE A 248 -8.18 -5.27 -6.63
C PHE A 248 -9.24 -5.87 -7.57
N ARG A 249 -8.90 -6.05 -8.84
CA ARG A 249 -9.76 -6.61 -9.89
C ARG A 249 -10.23 -8.01 -9.54
N ASP A 250 -9.33 -8.86 -9.07
CA ASP A 250 -9.61 -10.29 -8.95
C ASP A 250 -10.21 -10.65 -7.58
N ARG A 251 -9.94 -9.84 -6.54
CA ARG A 251 -10.34 -10.16 -5.16
C ARG A 251 -11.34 -9.16 -4.57
N ILE A 252 -11.06 -7.86 -4.68
CA ILE A 252 -11.83 -6.81 -3.99
C ILE A 252 -13.08 -6.44 -4.77
N ALA A 253 -12.94 -6.13 -6.06
CA ALA A 253 -14.04 -5.65 -6.88
C ALA A 253 -15.20 -6.66 -6.98
N PRO A 254 -14.97 -7.96 -7.24
CA PRO A 254 -16.05 -8.94 -7.35
C PRO A 254 -16.76 -9.18 -6.00
N ALA A 255 -16.00 -9.11 -4.90
CA ALA A 255 -16.57 -9.26 -3.56
C ALA A 255 -17.58 -8.17 -3.21
N LEU A 256 -17.34 -6.95 -3.70
CA LEU A 256 -18.18 -5.79 -3.45
C LEU A 256 -19.18 -5.51 -4.57
N GLY A 257 -19.01 -6.09 -5.76
CA GLY A 257 -19.79 -5.77 -6.95
C GLY A 257 -19.36 -4.47 -7.62
N ILE A 258 -18.13 -4.04 -7.38
CA ILE A 258 -17.56 -2.81 -7.96
C ILE A 258 -17.40 -3.01 -9.46
N THR A 259 -17.93 -2.04 -10.21
CA THR A 259 -17.85 -2.00 -11.69
C THR A 259 -17.07 -0.79 -12.18
N HIS A 260 -16.89 0.22 -11.34
CA HIS A 260 -16.22 1.47 -11.68
C HIS A 260 -15.19 1.83 -10.62
N ARG A 261 -14.07 2.40 -11.04
CA ARG A 261 -13.05 2.98 -10.15
C ARG A 261 -12.72 4.38 -10.64
N THR A 262 -12.79 5.35 -9.73
CA THR A 262 -12.48 6.75 -10.02
C THR A 262 -11.14 7.13 -9.38
N VAL A 263 -10.25 7.74 -10.16
CA VAL A 263 -8.93 8.22 -9.73
C VAL A 263 -8.72 9.68 -10.13
N GLY A 264 -7.82 10.37 -9.42
CA GLY A 264 -7.41 11.74 -9.79
C GLY A 264 -6.43 11.75 -10.96
N ASP A 265 -6.49 12.81 -11.75
CA ASP A 265 -5.50 13.14 -12.76
C ASP A 265 -4.29 13.86 -12.17
N GLU A 266 -3.11 13.48 -12.62
CA GLU A 266 -1.82 13.95 -12.11
C GLU A 266 -0.83 14.18 -13.27
N PRO A 267 -1.12 15.09 -14.21
CA PRO A 267 -0.44 15.17 -15.50
C PRO A 267 1.02 15.66 -15.40
N HIS A 268 1.42 16.23 -14.26
CA HIS A 268 2.78 16.68 -13.99
C HIS A 268 3.55 15.75 -13.03
N ASP A 269 2.95 14.63 -12.67
CA ASP A 269 3.57 13.59 -11.84
C ASP A 269 3.63 12.30 -12.66
N ALA A 270 4.81 12.06 -13.26
CA ALA A 270 5.04 10.91 -14.12
C ALA A 270 4.79 9.56 -13.41
N VAL A 271 4.96 9.51 -12.08
CA VAL A 271 4.70 8.29 -11.30
C VAL A 271 3.21 8.01 -11.23
N THR A 272 2.41 9.03 -10.90
CA THR A 272 0.96 8.85 -10.79
C THR A 272 0.32 8.64 -12.17
N ALA A 273 0.84 9.29 -13.22
CA ALA A 273 0.42 9.03 -14.60
C ALA A 273 0.66 7.56 -14.99
N LEU A 274 1.88 7.04 -14.76
CA LEU A 274 2.20 5.63 -15.03
C LEU A 274 1.33 4.67 -14.20
N TYR A 275 1.04 4.99 -12.95
CA TYR A 275 0.13 4.20 -12.12
C TYR A 275 -1.28 4.14 -12.73
N ASN A 276 -1.85 5.28 -13.15
CA ASN A 276 -3.15 5.34 -13.80
C ASN A 276 -3.19 4.59 -15.14
N GLU A 277 -2.11 4.65 -15.94
CA GLU A 277 -1.96 3.89 -17.18
C GLU A 277 -1.99 2.37 -16.91
N CYS A 278 -1.28 1.92 -15.87
CA CYS A 278 -1.28 0.51 -15.46
C CYS A 278 -2.67 0.05 -14.98
N LEU A 279 -3.38 0.87 -14.20
CA LEU A 279 -4.76 0.58 -13.82
C LEU A 279 -5.66 0.44 -15.06
N ALA A 280 -5.56 1.37 -16.01
CA ALA A 280 -6.37 1.34 -17.23
C ALA A 280 -6.09 0.08 -18.07
N HIS A 281 -4.82 -0.36 -18.12
CA HIS A 281 -4.43 -1.59 -18.78
C HIS A 281 -5.04 -2.83 -18.11
N GLU A 282 -4.84 -2.98 -16.80
CA GLU A 282 -5.26 -4.17 -16.06
C GLU A 282 -6.78 -4.27 -15.87
N PHE A 283 -7.51 -3.14 -15.93
CA PHE A 283 -8.96 -3.10 -15.74
C PHE A 283 -9.79 -3.23 -17.02
N ARG A 284 -9.18 -3.11 -18.21
CA ARG A 284 -9.85 -2.89 -19.52
C ARG A 284 -11.17 -3.64 -19.75
N ASP A 285 -11.26 -4.91 -19.33
CA ASP A 285 -12.41 -5.78 -19.59
C ASP A 285 -13.29 -6.05 -18.36
N SER A 286 -13.00 -5.42 -17.22
CA SER A 286 -13.57 -5.77 -15.90
C SER A 286 -14.08 -4.58 -15.09
N ILE A 287 -13.41 -3.43 -15.16
CA ILE A 287 -13.71 -2.24 -14.35
C ILE A 287 -13.56 -1.02 -15.24
N THR A 288 -14.57 -0.17 -15.27
CA THR A 288 -14.49 1.13 -15.96
C THR A 288 -13.66 2.09 -15.10
N LEU A 289 -12.50 2.51 -15.61
CA LEU A 289 -11.66 3.51 -14.95
C LEU A 289 -12.06 4.92 -15.39
N THR A 290 -12.39 5.78 -14.43
CA THR A 290 -12.62 7.21 -14.65
C THR A 290 -11.47 8.02 -14.08
N VAL A 291 -10.82 8.84 -14.89
CA VAL A 291 -9.74 9.75 -14.45
C VAL A 291 -10.30 11.17 -14.41
N LEU A 292 -10.42 11.76 -13.22
CA LEU A 292 -10.98 13.09 -13.04
C LEU A 292 -9.88 14.16 -13.07
N PRO A 293 -9.99 15.20 -13.91
CA PRO A 293 -9.04 16.31 -13.94
C PRO A 293 -8.88 17.00 -12.59
N ARG A 294 -7.68 17.56 -12.34
CA ARG A 294 -7.43 18.28 -11.08
C ARG A 294 -8.39 19.46 -10.88
N ILE A 295 -8.98 19.48 -9.68
CA ILE A 295 -9.80 20.58 -9.23
C ILE A 295 -8.93 21.79 -8.85
N ARG A 296 -9.42 22.97 -9.24
CA ARG A 296 -8.78 24.26 -9.00
C ARG A 296 -9.65 25.15 -8.11
N THR A 297 -9.02 26.07 -7.41
CA THR A 297 -9.71 27.16 -6.72
C THR A 297 -10.31 28.14 -7.72
N GLU A 298 -11.19 29.04 -7.27
CA GLU A 298 -11.71 30.16 -8.08
C GLU A 298 -10.59 31.03 -8.69
N LYS A 299 -9.43 31.08 -8.03
CA LYS A 299 -8.24 31.80 -8.49
C LYS A 299 -7.38 30.97 -9.48
N GLY A 300 -7.86 29.80 -9.91
CA GLY A 300 -7.18 28.92 -10.87
C GLY A 300 -6.07 28.05 -10.28
N GLU A 301 -5.88 28.06 -8.96
CA GLU A 301 -4.79 27.34 -8.31
C GLU A 301 -5.17 25.88 -8.05
N ILE A 302 -4.21 24.97 -8.20
CA ILE A 302 -4.43 23.55 -7.95
C ILE A 302 -4.68 23.29 -6.45
N ILE A 303 -5.70 22.46 -6.17
CA ILE A 303 -5.97 21.94 -4.83
C ILE A 303 -5.23 20.60 -4.65
N SER A 304 -4.23 20.56 -3.77
CA SER A 304 -3.52 19.31 -3.44
C SER A 304 -3.22 19.20 -1.94
N ALA A 305 -3.16 17.97 -1.44
CA ALA A 305 -2.86 17.70 -0.03
C ALA A 305 -1.44 18.15 0.36
N SER A 306 -0.47 17.99 -0.54
CA SER A 306 0.92 18.44 -0.33
C SER A 306 1.01 19.96 -0.14
N ARG A 307 0.26 20.73 -0.94
CA ARG A 307 0.16 22.18 -0.79
C ARG A 307 -0.42 22.59 0.56
N VAL A 308 -1.51 21.91 0.98
CA VAL A 308 -2.12 22.15 2.30
C VAL A 308 -1.11 21.88 3.42
N ARG A 309 -0.35 20.77 3.36
CA ARG A 309 0.69 20.47 4.35
C ARG A 309 1.78 21.55 4.37
N GLY A 310 2.23 22.02 3.20
CA GLY A 310 3.18 23.14 3.10
C GLY A 310 2.68 24.41 3.79
N MET A 311 1.44 24.83 3.49
CA MET A 311 0.82 26.00 4.13
C MET A 311 0.67 25.85 5.65
N LEU A 312 0.31 24.65 6.12
CA LEU A 312 0.22 24.35 7.55
C LEU A 312 1.58 24.49 8.24
N MET A 313 2.65 23.96 7.66
CA MET A 313 4.02 24.10 8.19
C MET A 313 4.48 25.56 8.21
N SER A 314 4.08 26.37 7.21
CA SER A 314 4.37 27.80 7.15
C SER A 314 3.45 28.66 8.03
N GLY A 315 2.55 28.07 8.82
CA GLY A 315 1.64 28.79 9.72
C GLY A 315 0.48 29.51 9.01
N GLN A 316 0.27 29.27 7.71
CA GLN A 316 -0.72 29.95 6.86
C GLN A 316 -2.12 29.30 6.97
N ILE A 317 -2.61 29.08 8.19
CA ILE A 317 -3.88 28.34 8.44
C ILE A 317 -5.10 29.05 7.80
N LYS A 318 -5.07 30.38 7.66
CA LYS A 318 -6.16 31.10 7.00
C LYS A 318 -6.23 30.81 5.49
N GLU A 319 -5.10 30.49 4.86
CA GLU A 319 -5.00 30.31 3.41
C GLU A 319 -5.41 28.92 2.94
N ILE A 320 -5.54 27.95 3.86
CA ILE A 320 -5.99 26.59 3.51
C ILE A 320 -7.50 26.48 3.33
N GLU A 321 -8.29 27.45 3.81
CA GLU A 321 -9.76 27.47 3.73
C GLU A 321 -10.33 27.25 2.31
N PRO A 322 -9.81 27.89 1.24
CA PRO A 322 -10.25 27.59 -0.12
C PRO A 322 -9.91 26.16 -0.56
N LEU A 323 -8.94 25.48 0.06
CA LEU A 323 -8.40 24.19 -0.37
C LEU A 323 -9.05 22.98 0.33
N VAL A 324 -9.66 23.18 1.50
CA VAL A 324 -10.12 22.07 2.35
C VAL A 324 -11.59 22.21 2.76
N PRO A 325 -12.30 21.11 3.04
CA PRO A 325 -13.64 21.17 3.60
C PRO A 325 -13.64 21.77 5.01
N ALA A 326 -14.80 22.22 5.46
CA ALA A 326 -14.95 22.82 6.79
C ALA A 326 -14.51 21.88 7.93
N SER A 327 -14.70 20.56 7.80
CA SER A 327 -14.23 19.55 8.75
C SER A 327 -12.71 19.62 8.95
N THR A 328 -11.95 19.56 7.85
CA THR A 328 -10.49 19.67 7.84
C THR A 328 -10.03 21.01 8.40
N LEU A 329 -10.66 22.13 8.00
CA LEU A 329 -10.31 23.46 8.50
C LEU A 329 -10.50 23.57 10.02
N ARG A 330 -11.64 23.07 10.54
CA ARG A 330 -11.91 23.05 11.98
C ARG A 330 -10.86 22.23 12.74
N TYR A 331 -10.49 21.06 12.22
CA TYR A 331 -9.47 20.21 12.85
C TYR A 331 -8.13 20.94 12.96
N PHE A 332 -7.61 21.54 11.89
CA PHE A 332 -6.31 22.23 11.95
C PHE A 332 -6.34 23.57 12.72
N LYS A 333 -7.52 24.16 12.94
CA LYS A 333 -7.69 25.28 13.88
C LYS A 333 -7.72 24.85 15.35
N SER A 334 -8.02 23.58 15.63
CA SER A 334 -8.11 23.03 17.00
C SER A 334 -6.74 22.86 17.67
N PHE A 335 -6.75 22.62 18.99
CA PHE A 335 -5.52 22.29 19.73
C PHE A 335 -4.84 21.02 19.21
N ALA A 336 -5.63 19.98 18.91
CA ALA A 336 -5.11 18.71 18.39
C ALA A 336 -4.41 18.88 17.05
N GLY A 337 -5.05 19.58 16.10
CA GLY A 337 -4.46 19.85 14.78
C GLY A 337 -3.20 20.71 14.85
N LYS A 338 -3.18 21.76 15.70
CA LYS A 338 -1.97 22.56 15.93
C LYS A 338 -0.83 21.74 16.54
N ARG A 339 -1.15 20.84 17.48
CA ARG A 339 -0.17 19.93 18.09
C ARG A 339 0.40 18.96 17.05
N LEU A 340 -0.44 18.43 16.16
CA LEU A 340 -0.02 17.56 15.07
C LEU A 340 0.92 18.28 14.11
N VAL A 341 0.58 19.49 13.64
CA VAL A 341 1.46 20.24 12.72
C VAL A 341 2.82 20.52 13.35
N ARG A 342 2.88 20.81 14.65
CA ARG A 342 4.16 20.99 15.39
C ARG A 342 5.01 19.72 15.48
N SER A 343 4.41 18.53 15.35
CA SER A 343 5.19 17.29 15.33
C SER A 343 5.82 17.01 13.98
N TRP A 344 5.46 17.75 12.91
CA TRP A 344 6.08 17.61 11.58
C TRP A 344 7.42 18.33 11.45
N THR A 345 7.69 19.30 12.34
CA THR A 345 8.93 20.09 12.36
C THR A 345 10.01 19.49 13.28
N ARG A 346 9.77 18.29 13.82
CA ARG A 346 10.72 17.49 14.57
C ARG A 346 11.14 16.32 13.71
#